data_AF-A0A7C1P6M3-F1
#
_entry.id   AF-A0A7C1P6M3-F1
#
_cell.length_a   1.000
_cell.length_b   1.000
_cell.length_c   1.000
_cell.angle_alpha   90.00
_cell.angle_beta   90.00
_cell.angle_gamma   90.00
#
_symmetry.space_group_name_H-M   'P 1'
#
loop_
_entity.id
_entity.type
_entity.pdbx_description
1 polymer ?
#
loop_
_entity_poly.entity_id
_entity_poly.type
_entity_poly.pdbx_seq_one_letter_code
_entity_poly.pdbx_strand_id
1 'polypeptide(L)'
;MSELLRRAARAFEWEDGHIGAALATFRRKAGMDEDELARFLACSPVRLNALALCRRPDPAAPDFGQAVSAIAAFIGCDAARLEALLRDP
;
A
#
# COMPACT_ATOMS: atom_id res chain seq x y z
N MET A 1 -6.16 19.02 -3.54
CA MET A 1 -5.81 17.63 -3.92
C MET A 1 -6.82 17.19 -4.97
N SER A 2 -6.40 16.71 -6.14
CA SER A 2 -7.33 16.35 -7.22
C SER A 2 -8.14 15.10 -6.84
N GLU A 3 -9.47 15.22 -6.85
CA GLU A 3 -10.43 14.14 -6.57
C GLU A 3 -10.21 12.90 -7.47
N LEU A 4 -9.53 13.11 -8.59
CA LEU A 4 -9.10 12.08 -9.55
C LEU A 4 -8.17 11.02 -8.93
N LEU A 5 -7.21 11.41 -8.10
CA LEU A 5 -6.28 10.47 -7.47
C LEU A 5 -7.00 9.55 -6.47
N ARG A 6 -7.96 10.10 -5.72
CA ARG A 6 -8.77 9.32 -4.77
C ARG A 6 -9.69 8.33 -5.48
N ARG A 7 -10.29 8.74 -6.60
CA ARG A 7 -11.13 7.85 -7.43
C ARG A 7 -10.30 6.76 -8.09
N ALA A 8 -9.10 7.08 -8.60
CA ALA A 8 -8.20 6.09 -9.17
C ALA A 8 -7.77 5.06 -8.11
N ALA A 9 -7.35 5.49 -6.92
CA ALA A 9 -6.96 4.59 -5.84
C ALA A 9 -8.07 3.59 -5.46
N ARG A 10 -9.35 4.03 -5.43
CA ARG A 10 -10.51 3.15 -5.22
C ARG A 10 -10.74 2.17 -6.37
N ALA A 11 -10.45 2.55 -7.61
CA ALA A 11 -10.59 1.66 -8.76
C ALA A 11 -9.57 0.51 -8.72
N PHE A 12 -8.35 0.79 -8.24
CA PHE A 12 -7.27 -0.21 -8.12
C PHE A 12 -7.39 -1.12 -6.89
N GLU A 13 -8.38 -0.93 -6.01
CA GLU A 13 -8.67 -1.88 -4.92
C GLU A 13 -9.06 -3.28 -5.44
N TRP A 14 -9.37 -3.40 -6.74
CA TRP A 14 -9.82 -4.63 -7.41
C TRP A 14 -8.85 -5.19 -8.45
N GLU A 15 -7.70 -4.55 -8.64
CA GLU A 15 -6.65 -5.08 -9.53
C GLU A 15 -5.53 -5.72 -8.70
N ASP A 16 -5.45 -7.06 -8.73
CA ASP A 16 -4.51 -7.86 -7.94
C ASP A 16 -3.01 -7.50 -8.14
N GLY A 17 -2.68 -6.79 -9.22
CA GLY A 17 -1.33 -6.33 -9.53
C GLY A 17 -0.87 -5.07 -8.79
N HIS A 18 -1.74 -4.41 -8.03
CA HIS A 18 -1.43 -3.15 -7.33
C HIS A 18 -1.45 -3.30 -5.81
N ILE A 19 -0.67 -2.46 -5.12
CA ILE A 19 -0.63 -2.44 -3.66
C ILE A 19 -2.00 -2.05 -3.08
N GLY A 20 -2.82 -1.29 -3.80
CA GLY A 20 -4.19 -0.92 -3.40
C GLY A 20 -5.05 -2.12 -2.98
N ALA A 21 -5.02 -3.22 -3.74
CA ALA A 21 -5.75 -4.44 -3.40
C ALA A 21 -5.25 -5.09 -2.09
N ALA A 22 -3.93 -5.12 -1.87
CA ALA A 22 -3.34 -5.63 -0.64
C ALA A 22 -3.69 -4.75 0.58
N LEU A 23 -3.65 -3.43 0.43
CA LEU A 23 -4.05 -2.47 1.45
C LEU A 23 -5.53 -2.64 1.83
N ALA A 24 -6.42 -2.77 0.85
CA ALA A 24 -7.85 -2.95 1.08
C ALA A 24 -8.14 -4.27 1.81
N THR A 25 -7.45 -5.35 1.45
CA THR A 25 -7.57 -6.65 2.14
C THR A 25 -7.06 -6.59 3.56
N PHE A 26 -5.87 -6.03 3.80
CA PHE A 26 -5.32 -5.86 5.14
C PHE A 26 -6.24 -5.00 6.01
N ARG A 27 -6.72 -3.87 5.48
CA ARG A 27 -7.64 -2.96 6.18
C ARG A 27 -8.92 -3.68 6.62
N ARG A 28 -9.53 -4.47 5.73
CA ARG A 28 -10.74 -5.26 6.05
C ARG A 28 -10.49 -6.31 7.12
N LYS A 29 -9.37 -7.03 7.06
CA LYS A 29 -8.99 -8.03 8.07
C LYS A 29 -8.72 -7.41 9.44
N ALA A 30 -8.01 -6.28 9.45
CA ALA A 30 -7.63 -5.59 10.67
C ALA A 30 -8.74 -4.68 11.25
N GLY A 31 -9.85 -4.51 10.53
CA GLY A 31 -10.94 -3.61 10.94
C GLY A 31 -10.54 -2.13 10.98
N MET A 32 -9.54 -1.74 10.18
CA MET A 32 -9.02 -0.37 10.15
C MET A 32 -9.81 0.52 9.17
N ASP A 33 -9.79 1.83 9.38
CA ASP A 33 -10.14 2.81 8.36
C ASP A 33 -8.90 3.29 7.57
N GLU A 34 -9.08 4.24 6.64
CA GLU A 34 -7.99 4.78 5.81
C GLU A 34 -6.97 5.60 6.63
N ASP A 35 -7.43 6.33 7.66
CA ASP A 35 -6.57 7.16 8.50
C ASP A 35 -5.75 6.30 9.48
N GLU A 36 -6.36 5.25 10.03
CA GLU A 36 -5.68 4.24 10.84
C GLU A 36 -4.61 3.50 10.03
N LEU A 37 -4.92 3.11 8.78
CA LEU A 37 -3.94 2.49 7.89
C LEU A 37 -2.78 3.45 7.56
N ALA A 38 -3.06 4.73 7.32
CA ALA A 38 -2.02 5.73 7.07
C ALA A 38 -1.09 5.88 8.30
N ARG A 39 -1.66 5.94 9.52
CA ARG A 39 -0.88 5.97 10.77
C ARG A 39 -0.09 4.68 10.97
N PHE A 40 -0.68 3.53 10.67
CA PHE A 40 0.01 2.24 10.71
C PHE A 40 1.21 2.25 9.76
N LEU A 41 1.09 2.75 8.54
CA LEU A 41 2.23 2.83 7.62
C LEU A 41 3.14 4.05 7.85
N ALA A 42 2.90 4.83 8.91
CA ALA A 42 3.62 6.07 9.21
C ALA A 42 3.68 7.05 8.02
N CYS A 43 2.59 7.15 7.25
CA CYS A 43 2.48 8.05 6.11
C CYS A 43 1.22 8.92 6.18
N SER A 44 1.13 9.94 5.32
CA SER A 44 -0.08 10.76 5.21
C SER A 44 -1.13 10.06 4.36
N PRO A 45 -2.44 10.36 4.53
CA PRO A 45 -3.50 9.81 3.66
C PRO A 45 -3.26 10.09 2.16
N VAL A 46 -2.62 11.21 1.85
CA VAL A 46 -2.23 11.56 0.47
C VAL A 46 -1.19 10.57 -0.09
N ARG A 47 -0.18 10.24 0.71
CA ARG A 47 0.87 9.27 0.35
C ARG A 47 0.32 7.85 0.30
N LEU A 48 -0.66 7.53 1.13
CA LEU A 48 -1.37 6.26 1.08
C LEU A 48 -2.09 6.06 -0.27
N ASN A 49 -2.72 7.11 -0.81
CA ASN A 49 -3.33 7.05 -2.13
C ASN A 49 -2.29 6.83 -3.25
N ALA A 50 -1.12 7.47 -3.15
CA ALA A 50 -0.03 7.23 -4.10
C ALA A 50 0.53 5.80 -3.99
N LEU A 51 0.66 5.26 -2.77
CA LEU A 51 1.09 3.88 -2.52
C LEU A 51 0.13 2.86 -3.15
N ALA A 52 -1.19 3.11 -3.07
CA ALA A 52 -2.19 2.24 -3.67
C ALA A 52 -2.02 2.07 -5.19
N LEU A 53 -1.42 3.07 -5.87
CA LEU A 53 -1.14 3.05 -7.31
C LEU A 53 0.17 2.34 -7.66
N CYS A 54 1.01 2.01 -6.68
CA CYS A 54 2.24 1.27 -6.95
C CYS A 54 1.92 -0.19 -7.32
N ARG A 55 2.71 -0.74 -8.24
CA ARG A 55 2.67 -2.17 -8.56
C ARG A 55 3.05 -2.98 -7.33
N ARG A 56 2.31 -4.04 -7.04
CA ARG A 56 2.60 -4.97 -5.94
C ARG A 56 3.86 -5.79 -6.30
N PRO A 57 4.93 -5.72 -5.48
CA PRO A 57 6.06 -6.63 -5.61
C PRO A 57 5.62 -8.08 -5.33
N ASP A 58 6.14 -9.04 -6.07
CA ASP A 58 5.89 -10.47 -5.82
C ASP A 58 6.61 -10.93 -4.54
N PRO A 59 5.89 -11.39 -3.49
CA PRO A 59 6.51 -11.87 -2.25
C PRO A 59 7.44 -13.07 -2.41
N ALA A 60 7.30 -13.84 -3.51
CA ALA A 60 8.16 -14.98 -3.83
C ALA A 60 9.44 -14.58 -4.60
N ALA A 61 9.53 -13.35 -5.10
CA ALA A 61 10.69 -12.88 -5.85
C ALA A 61 11.89 -12.63 -4.91
N PRO A 62 13.12 -12.95 -5.34
CA PRO A 62 14.33 -12.82 -4.52
C PRO A 62 14.66 -11.36 -4.16
N ASP A 63 14.18 -10.40 -4.95
CA ASP A 63 14.38 -8.96 -4.77
C ASP A 63 13.21 -8.26 -4.04
N PHE A 64 12.23 -9.01 -3.54
CA PHE A 64 11.02 -8.48 -2.89
C PHE A 64 11.33 -7.42 -1.83
N GLY A 65 12.23 -7.70 -0.88
CA GLY A 65 12.59 -6.76 0.19
C GLY A 65 13.22 -5.47 -0.33
N GLN A 66 14.01 -5.55 -1.42
CA GLN A 66 14.59 -4.38 -2.07
C GLN A 66 13.50 -3.56 -2.77
N ALA A 67 12.58 -4.20 -3.49
CA ALA A 67 11.45 -3.54 -4.13
C ALA A 67 10.55 -2.83 -3.11
N VAL A 68 10.23 -3.48 -1.99
CA VAL A 68 9.46 -2.88 -0.89
C VAL A 68 10.19 -1.68 -0.29
N SER A 69 11.50 -1.79 -0.04
CA SER A 69 12.31 -0.68 0.50
C SER A 69 12.32 0.52 -0.45
N ALA A 70 12.44 0.29 -1.76
CA ALA A 70 12.42 1.36 -2.75
C ALA A 70 11.07 2.07 -2.82
N ILE A 71 9.97 1.31 -2.77
CA ILE A 71 8.61 1.87 -2.73
C ILE A 71 8.39 2.66 -1.44
N ALA A 72 8.80 2.12 -0.29
CA ALA A 72 8.67 2.78 0.99
C ALA A 72 9.46 4.10 1.05
N ALA A 73 10.66 4.14 0.48
CA ALA A 73 11.45 5.35 0.35
C ALA A 73 10.79 6.39 -0.58
N PHE A 74 10.26 5.95 -1.72
CA PHE A 74 9.57 6.81 -2.68
C PHE A 74 8.30 7.45 -2.10
N ILE A 75 7.48 6.65 -1.41
CA ILE A 75 6.25 7.10 -0.77
C ILE A 75 6.53 7.87 0.52
N GLY A 76 7.61 7.53 1.21
CA GLY A 76 7.92 7.98 2.57
C GLY A 76 6.96 7.38 3.59
N CYS A 77 6.95 6.04 3.66
CA CYS A 77 6.25 5.22 4.66
C CYS A 77 7.22 4.23 5.34
N ASP A 78 6.75 3.53 6.37
CA ASP A 78 7.54 2.51 7.09
C ASP A 78 7.71 1.23 6.25
N ALA A 79 8.96 0.94 5.86
CA ALA A 79 9.28 -0.20 5.00
C ALA A 79 9.01 -1.55 5.66
N ALA A 80 9.27 -1.70 6.96
CA ALA A 80 9.09 -2.96 7.67
C ALA A 80 7.61 -3.30 7.81
N ARG A 81 6.77 -2.29 8.09
CA ARG A 81 5.31 -2.46 8.16
C ARG A 81 4.70 -2.72 6.79
N LEU A 82 5.20 -2.06 5.74
CA LEU A 82 4.78 -2.33 4.37
C LEU A 82 5.14 -3.76 3.95
N GLU A 83 6.35 -4.23 4.27
CA GLU A 83 6.79 -5.58 3.97
C GLU A 83 5.90 -6.63 4.66
N ALA A 84 5.66 -6.45 5.97
CA ALA A 84 4.80 -7.35 6.73
C ALA A 84 3.39 -7.42 6.16
N LEU A 85 2.81 -6.28 5.77
CA LEU A 85 1.50 -6.21 5.14
C LEU A 85 1.46 -6.95 3.81
N LEU A 86 2.47 -6.78 2.96
CA LEU A 86 2.50 -7.38 1.62
C LEU A 86 2.75 -8.90 1.63
N ARG A 87 3.30 -9.42 2.73
CA ARG A 87 3.47 -10.86 3.01
C ARG A 87 2.25 -11.51 3.64
N ASP A 88 1.29 -10.74 4.16
CA ASP A 88 0.03 -11.27 4.70
C ASP A 88 -0.87 -11.74 3.53
N PRO A 89 -1.24 -13.04 3.47
CA PRO A 89 -1.94 -13.65 2.33
C PRO A 89 -3.35 -13.13 2.09
#